data_AF-A0A3A4WEL0-F1
#
_entry.id   AF-A0A3A4WEL0-F1
#
_cell.length_a   1.000
_cell.length_b   1.000
_cell.length_c   1.000
_cell.angle_alpha   90.00
_cell.angle_beta   90.00
_cell.angle_gamma   90.00
#
_symmetry.space_group_name_H-M   'P 1'
#
loop_
_entity.id
_entity.type
_entity.pdbx_description
1 polymer ?
#
loop_
_entity_poly.entity_id
_entity_poly.type
_entity_poly.pdbx_seq_one_letter_code
_entity_poly.pdbx_strand_id
1 'polypeptide(L)'
;MEEKEPLEEETPAKPPFRKGLKGLLDRWRAFATRVPVAAKAIIAILILVSITGAGFTAFTTYNFTQNNPAFCNSCHIMNESFAAWQKSEHKNINCHECHHLSIGELNALMVSAFIRRTEKVPVRYGKIIVPWKYCITCHWEEDERYPTAIKINESNLHSKHYFMQKIECSKCHGYRVHKFSLEERYCLECHKGKEVHGEGMVDLPCLNCHTDRTPTLLPGPMKCLFCHGDDSVRRQMIHESTLDVKHFQPSEELIKKATKINRPQDAPMKFFCYQCHKPHEKVRPDYGTCMSCHPQVVNVGRHKLHIQTVGLECVKCHKPHTWRVTIKDAKTLCTECHGYKDPMTFIGG
;
A
#
# COMPACT_ATOMS: atom_id res chain seq x y z
N MET A 1 21.59 41.84 73.97
CA MET A 1 20.34 41.74 73.18
C MET A 1 20.65 40.83 72.01
N GLU A 2 20.08 39.65 71.86
CA GLU A 2 19.21 38.83 72.68
C GLU A 2 19.31 37.48 71.96
N GLU A 3 19.87 36.48 72.61
CA GLU A 3 20.02 35.13 72.06
C GLU A 3 18.60 34.53 72.07
N LYS A 4 17.94 34.51 70.90
CA LYS A 4 16.63 33.88 70.74
C LYS A 4 16.82 32.43 70.34
N GLU A 5 16.34 31.55 71.23
CA GLU A 5 16.16 30.12 71.03
C GLU A 5 15.50 29.79 69.67
N PRO A 6 15.81 28.62 69.08
CA PRO A 6 15.06 28.13 67.95
C PRO A 6 13.68 27.63 68.43
N LEU A 7 12.62 28.25 67.92
CA LEU A 7 11.25 27.78 68.05
C LEU A 7 11.12 26.43 67.33
N GLU A 8 10.85 25.37 68.10
CA GLU A 8 10.42 24.07 67.56
C GLU A 8 9.13 24.23 66.76
N GLU A 9 9.15 23.83 65.50
CA GLU A 9 7.97 23.76 64.64
C GLU A 9 7.15 22.53 65.07
N GLU A 10 6.08 22.75 65.85
CA GLU A 10 5.11 21.72 66.19
C GLU A 10 4.48 21.13 64.92
N THR A 11 4.84 19.89 64.61
CA THR A 11 4.12 19.09 63.61
C THR A 11 2.64 19.02 63.98
N PRO A 12 1.69 19.33 63.07
CA PRO A 12 0.28 19.23 63.39
C PRO A 12 -0.06 17.77 63.69
N ALA A 13 -0.52 17.52 64.92
CA ALA A 13 -1.00 16.21 65.34
C ALA A 13 -2.06 15.70 64.36
N LYS A 14 -1.76 14.59 63.69
CA LYS A 14 -2.74 13.88 62.84
C LYS A 14 -4.01 13.64 63.67
N PRO A 15 -5.20 14.04 63.20
CA PRO A 15 -6.43 13.80 63.93
C PRO A 15 -6.61 12.28 64.13
N PRO A 16 -7.21 11.83 65.24
CA PRO A 16 -7.29 10.42 65.58
C PRO A 16 -8.24 9.69 64.64
N PHE A 17 -7.76 9.28 63.47
CA PHE A 17 -8.49 8.53 62.45
C PHE A 17 -8.97 7.15 62.93
N ARG A 18 -8.50 6.70 64.11
CA ARG A 18 -8.82 5.40 64.72
C ARG A 18 -10.20 5.32 65.41
N LYS A 19 -10.85 6.43 65.77
CA LYS A 19 -12.15 6.39 66.48
C LYS A 19 -13.35 6.11 65.56
N GLY A 20 -13.28 6.46 64.27
CA GLY A 20 -14.38 6.25 63.32
C GLY A 20 -14.58 4.78 62.92
N LEU A 21 -13.49 4.06 62.63
CA LEU A 21 -13.55 2.69 62.11
C LEU A 21 -13.95 1.66 63.18
N LYS A 22 -13.44 1.80 64.42
CA LYS A 22 -13.82 0.94 65.55
C LYS A 22 -15.31 1.09 65.89
N GLY A 23 -15.81 2.33 65.97
CA GLY A 23 -17.23 2.58 66.24
C GLY A 23 -18.16 2.04 65.14
N LEU A 24 -17.74 2.08 63.88
CA LEU A 24 -18.47 1.49 62.76
C LEU A 24 -18.51 -0.05 62.85
N LEU A 25 -17.37 -0.67 63.17
CA LEU A 25 -17.23 -2.12 63.34
C LEU A 25 -18.03 -2.65 64.54
N ASP A 26 -18.05 -1.92 65.65
CA ASP A 26 -18.81 -2.31 66.85
C ASP A 26 -20.32 -2.17 66.60
N ARG A 27 -20.76 -1.14 65.88
CA ARG A 27 -22.15 -0.99 65.42
C ARG A 27 -22.55 -2.10 64.43
N TRP A 28 -21.66 -2.46 63.51
CA TRP A 28 -21.88 -3.56 62.57
C TRP A 28 -21.95 -4.92 63.27
N ARG A 29 -21.08 -5.17 64.26
CA ARG A 29 -21.13 -6.39 65.10
C ARG A 29 -22.42 -6.47 65.90
N ALA A 30 -22.85 -5.38 66.54
CA ALA A 30 -24.10 -5.33 67.31
C ALA A 30 -25.36 -5.48 66.43
N PHE A 31 -25.32 -4.99 65.19
CA PHE A 31 -26.35 -5.24 64.20
C PHE A 31 -26.33 -6.70 63.73
N ALA A 32 -25.15 -7.23 63.40
CA ALA A 32 -24.98 -8.61 62.96
C ALA A 32 -25.41 -9.62 64.04
N THR A 33 -25.20 -9.38 65.33
CA THR A 33 -25.68 -10.30 66.39
C THR A 33 -27.20 -10.36 66.52
N ARG A 34 -27.93 -9.35 66.02
CA ARG A 34 -29.41 -9.27 66.07
C ARG A 34 -30.10 -9.86 64.84
N VAL A 35 -29.37 -10.12 63.75
CA VAL A 35 -29.93 -10.67 62.51
C VAL A 35 -29.93 -12.22 62.59
N PRO A 36 -31.08 -12.89 62.36
CA PRO A 36 -31.14 -14.35 62.33
C PRO A 36 -30.15 -14.96 61.34
N VAL A 37 -29.63 -16.15 61.64
CA VAL A 37 -28.65 -16.85 60.77
C VAL A 37 -29.20 -17.03 59.34
N ALA A 38 -30.50 -17.32 59.21
CA ALA A 38 -31.18 -17.42 57.92
C ALA A 38 -31.16 -16.10 57.13
N ALA A 39 -31.37 -14.96 57.79
CA ALA A 39 -31.32 -13.65 57.14
C ALA A 39 -29.90 -13.26 56.72
N LYS A 40 -28.87 -13.64 57.48
CA LYS A 40 -27.46 -13.46 57.06
C LYS A 40 -27.12 -14.31 55.84
N ALA A 41 -27.59 -15.56 55.80
CA ALA A 41 -27.40 -16.44 54.65
C ALA A 41 -28.08 -15.86 53.39
N ILE A 42 -29.31 -15.36 53.52
CA ILE A 42 -30.03 -14.69 52.42
C ILE A 42 -29.28 -13.44 51.95
N ILE A 43 -28.82 -12.58 52.86
CA ILE A 43 -28.05 -11.37 52.51
C ILE A 43 -26.74 -11.76 51.81
N ALA A 44 -26.02 -12.77 52.31
CA ALA A 44 -24.79 -13.25 51.68
C ALA A 44 -25.04 -13.80 50.27
N ILE A 45 -26.13 -14.55 50.06
CA ILE A 45 -26.54 -15.05 48.75
C ILE A 45 -26.91 -13.88 47.83
N LEU A 46 -27.68 -12.89 48.31
CA LEU A 46 -28.04 -11.72 47.51
C LEU A 46 -26.83 -10.88 47.11
N ILE A 47 -25.87 -10.70 48.01
CA ILE A 47 -24.61 -10.03 47.71
C ILE A 47 -23.82 -10.85 46.68
N LEU A 48 -23.71 -12.16 46.86
CA LEU A 48 -23.01 -13.04 45.92
C LEU A 48 -23.64 -12.97 44.53
N VAL A 49 -24.97 -13.06 44.43
CA VAL A 49 -25.74 -12.94 43.17
C VAL A 49 -25.57 -11.56 42.56
N SER A 50 -25.57 -10.49 43.36
CA SER A 50 -25.37 -9.13 42.87
C SER A 50 -23.96 -8.94 42.33
N ILE A 51 -22.93 -9.45 43.02
CA ILE A 51 -21.54 -9.37 42.57
C ILE A 51 -21.31 -10.21 41.31
N THR A 52 -21.82 -11.44 41.27
CA THR A 52 -21.71 -12.30 40.09
C THR A 52 -22.50 -11.73 38.91
N GLY A 53 -23.71 -11.21 39.14
CA GLY A 53 -24.51 -10.53 38.12
C GLY A 53 -23.85 -9.26 37.60
N ALA A 54 -23.32 -8.42 38.48
CA ALA A 54 -22.57 -7.22 38.10
C ALA A 54 -21.27 -7.56 37.36
N GLY A 55 -20.55 -8.60 37.82
CA GLY A 55 -19.34 -9.09 37.16
C GLY A 55 -19.63 -9.64 35.77
N PHE A 56 -20.68 -10.44 35.63
CA PHE A 56 -21.09 -11.01 34.33
C PHE A 56 -21.54 -9.92 33.35
N THR A 57 -22.35 -8.95 33.81
CA THR A 57 -22.78 -7.82 32.97
C THR A 57 -21.63 -6.91 32.58
N ALA A 58 -20.70 -6.62 33.49
CA ALA A 58 -19.49 -5.87 33.19
C ALA A 58 -18.61 -6.60 32.16
N PHE A 59 -18.38 -7.90 32.35
CA PHE A 59 -17.58 -8.72 31.43
C PHE A 59 -18.21 -8.79 30.03
N THR A 60 -19.51 -9.05 29.95
CA THR A 60 -20.22 -9.14 28.65
C THR A 60 -20.25 -7.78 27.94
N THR A 61 -20.47 -6.68 28.66
CA THR A 61 -20.41 -5.33 28.10
C THR A 61 -19.01 -5.00 27.61
N TYR A 62 -17.98 -5.27 28.42
CA TYR A 62 -16.59 -5.08 28.03
C TYR A 62 -16.27 -5.88 26.77
N ASN A 63 -16.61 -7.17 26.74
CA ASN A 63 -16.31 -8.02 25.59
C ASN A 63 -17.06 -7.59 24.32
N PHE A 64 -18.32 -7.17 24.44
CA PHE A 64 -19.08 -6.65 23.31
C PHE A 64 -18.48 -5.35 22.77
N THR A 65 -18.14 -4.41 23.66
CA THR A 65 -17.64 -3.09 23.26
C THR A 65 -16.18 -3.10 22.83
N GLN A 66 -15.36 -4.03 23.33
CA GLN A 66 -13.90 -4.06 23.14
C GLN A 66 -13.40 -5.24 22.30
N ASN A 67 -14.20 -6.28 22.04
CA ASN A 67 -13.72 -7.45 21.30
C ASN A 67 -14.74 -7.96 20.27
N ASN A 68 -15.86 -7.25 20.02
CA ASN A 68 -16.87 -7.70 19.07
C ASN A 68 -17.11 -6.65 17.96
N PRO A 69 -16.83 -6.98 16.68
CA PRO A 69 -17.12 -6.09 15.56
C PRO A 69 -18.60 -5.67 15.45
N ALA A 70 -19.52 -6.45 16.01
CA ALA A 70 -20.95 -6.13 16.02
C ALA A 70 -21.26 -4.83 16.77
N PHE A 71 -20.43 -4.45 17.75
CA PHE A 71 -20.57 -3.15 18.41
C PHE A 71 -20.35 -2.01 17.42
N CYS A 72 -19.29 -2.07 16.59
CA CYS A 72 -19.02 -1.05 15.59
C CYS A 72 -20.16 -0.94 14.56
N ASN A 73 -20.75 -2.07 14.17
CA ASN A 73 -21.89 -2.10 13.24
C ASN A 73 -23.22 -1.63 13.88
N SER A 74 -23.28 -1.40 15.19
CA SER A 74 -24.47 -0.83 15.84
C SER A 74 -24.67 0.66 15.53
N CYS A 75 -23.63 1.32 15.02
CA CYS A 75 -23.66 2.74 14.65
C CYS A 75 -23.96 2.88 13.15
N HIS A 76 -25.02 3.60 12.79
CA HIS A 76 -25.41 3.83 11.39
C HIS A 76 -24.29 4.38 10.49
N ILE A 77 -23.41 5.21 11.05
CA ILE A 77 -22.28 5.83 10.36
C ILE A 77 -21.18 4.82 9.97
N MET A 78 -21.19 3.65 10.61
CA MET A 78 -20.23 2.58 10.37
C MET A 78 -20.70 1.58 9.32
N ASN A 79 -21.97 1.59 8.90
CA ASN A 79 -22.54 0.59 8.00
C ASN A 79 -21.74 0.42 6.70
N GLU A 80 -21.41 1.52 6.01
CA GLU A 80 -20.63 1.46 4.75
C GLU A 80 -19.21 0.94 4.98
N SER A 81 -18.58 1.42 6.07
CA SER A 81 -17.24 1.02 6.47
C SER A 81 -17.16 -0.47 6.82
N PHE A 82 -18.17 -0.98 7.54
CA PHE A 82 -18.31 -2.37 7.90
C PHE A 82 -18.55 -3.25 6.67
N ALA A 83 -19.43 -2.82 5.76
CA ALA A 83 -19.69 -3.52 4.51
C ALA A 83 -18.44 -3.61 3.62
N ALA A 84 -17.60 -2.58 3.58
CA ALA A 84 -16.31 -2.60 2.90
C ALA A 84 -15.32 -3.59 3.55
N TRP A 85 -15.20 -3.54 4.89
CA TRP A 85 -14.37 -4.48 5.65
C TRP A 85 -14.78 -5.94 5.44
N GLN A 86 -16.08 -6.26 5.45
CA GLN A 86 -16.60 -7.62 5.21
C GLN A 86 -16.21 -8.18 3.84
N LYS A 87 -16.00 -7.32 2.84
CA LYS A 87 -15.57 -7.69 1.49
C LYS A 87 -14.05 -7.70 1.32
N SER A 88 -13.30 -7.26 2.33
CA SER A 88 -11.85 -7.15 2.28
C SER A 88 -11.16 -8.46 2.69
N GLU A 89 -9.86 -8.57 2.39
CA GLU A 89 -9.00 -9.65 2.88
C GLU A 89 -8.91 -9.70 4.42
N HIS A 90 -9.21 -8.58 5.10
CA HIS A 90 -9.15 -8.45 6.56
C HIS A 90 -10.48 -8.75 7.26
N LYS A 91 -11.49 -9.29 6.57
CA LYS A 91 -12.84 -9.57 7.13
C LYS A 91 -12.88 -10.53 8.33
N ASN A 92 -11.77 -11.21 8.63
CA ASN A 92 -11.64 -12.11 9.78
C ASN A 92 -10.80 -11.49 10.92
N ILE A 93 -10.38 -10.24 10.77
CA ILE A 93 -9.59 -9.51 11.78
C ILE A 93 -10.53 -8.61 12.58
N ASN A 94 -10.36 -8.60 13.91
CA ASN A 94 -11.16 -7.73 14.77
C ASN A 94 -10.87 -6.25 14.49
N CYS A 95 -11.89 -5.40 14.55
CA CYS A 95 -11.72 -3.96 14.32
C CYS A 95 -10.64 -3.35 15.23
N HIS A 96 -10.51 -3.83 16.47
CA HIS A 96 -9.55 -3.31 17.43
C HIS A 96 -8.12 -3.78 17.25
N GLU A 97 -7.84 -4.73 16.35
CA GLU A 97 -6.45 -5.01 15.96
C GLU A 97 -5.85 -3.76 15.26
N CYS A 98 -6.68 -2.96 14.59
CA CYS A 98 -6.29 -1.72 13.91
C CYS A 98 -6.75 -0.44 14.64
N HIS A 99 -7.95 -0.46 15.22
CA HIS A 99 -8.54 0.69 15.91
C HIS A 99 -8.41 0.57 17.42
N HIS A 100 -7.30 1.07 17.96
CA HIS A 100 -7.04 1.06 19.41
C HIS A 100 -7.59 2.33 20.05
N LEU A 101 -8.85 2.30 20.46
CA LEU A 101 -9.49 3.38 21.20
C LEU A 101 -9.33 3.16 22.71
N SER A 102 -9.03 4.21 23.45
CA SER A 102 -9.14 4.18 24.91
C SER A 102 -10.60 4.08 25.34
N ILE A 103 -10.84 3.64 26.58
CA ILE A 103 -12.19 3.58 27.16
C ILE A 103 -12.87 4.95 27.11
N GLY A 104 -12.13 6.03 27.37
CA GLY A 104 -12.66 7.39 27.30
C GLY A 104 -13.11 7.78 25.89
N GLU A 105 -12.32 7.43 24.87
CA GLU A 105 -12.66 7.70 23.47
C GLU A 105 -13.87 6.88 23.00
N LEU A 106 -13.93 5.60 23.40
CA LEU A 106 -15.07 4.75 23.09
C LEU A 106 -16.35 5.28 23.74
N ASN A 107 -16.29 5.69 25.01
CA ASN A 107 -17.40 6.31 25.71
C ASN A 107 -17.85 7.62 25.03
N ALA A 108 -16.91 8.43 24.55
CA ALA A 108 -17.22 9.64 23.80
C ALA A 108 -17.94 9.31 22.47
N LEU A 109 -17.56 8.24 21.78
CA LEU A 109 -18.27 7.75 20.60
C LEU A 109 -19.68 7.26 20.94
N MET A 110 -19.87 6.54 22.05
CA MET A 110 -21.18 6.10 22.52
C MET A 110 -22.09 7.30 22.84
N VAL A 111 -21.59 8.31 23.53
CA VAL A 111 -22.32 9.56 23.77
C VAL A 111 -22.69 10.24 22.45
N SER A 112 -21.76 10.29 21.50
CA SER A 112 -22.01 10.86 20.17
C SER A 112 -23.10 10.10 19.41
N ALA A 113 -23.09 8.76 19.45
CA ALA A 113 -24.00 7.91 18.71
C ALA A 113 -25.40 7.86 19.33
N PHE A 114 -25.51 7.64 20.66
CA PHE A 114 -26.79 7.36 21.30
C PHE A 114 -27.43 8.58 21.96
N ILE A 115 -26.62 9.52 22.47
CA ILE A 115 -27.12 10.73 23.14
C ILE A 115 -27.22 11.88 22.14
N ARG A 116 -26.13 12.20 21.45
CA ARG A 116 -26.09 13.33 20.49
C ARG A 116 -26.63 12.97 19.11
N ARG A 117 -26.76 11.67 18.79
CA ARG A 117 -27.24 11.15 17.50
C ARG A 117 -26.59 11.82 16.30
N THR A 118 -25.26 11.94 16.34
CA THR A 118 -24.50 12.60 15.30
C THR A 118 -24.67 11.87 13.95
N GLU A 119 -25.11 12.59 12.92
CA GLU A 119 -25.33 12.03 11.58
C GLU A 119 -24.08 12.10 10.69
N LYS A 120 -23.13 13.00 10.99
CA LYS A 120 -21.93 13.22 10.18
C LYS A 120 -20.68 13.28 11.04
N VAL A 121 -19.66 12.51 10.68
CA VAL A 121 -18.32 12.67 11.27
C VAL A 121 -17.65 13.84 10.56
N PRO A 122 -17.10 14.83 11.29
CA PRO A 122 -16.34 15.90 10.66
C PRO A 122 -15.17 15.32 9.86
N VAL A 123 -14.89 15.91 8.70
CA VAL A 123 -13.84 15.42 7.81
C VAL A 123 -12.49 15.52 8.51
N ARG A 124 -11.74 14.42 8.52
CA ARG A 124 -10.47 14.31 9.25
C ARG A 124 -9.28 14.47 8.32
N TYR A 125 -9.26 15.55 7.53
CA TYR A 125 -8.18 15.81 6.56
C TYR A 125 -6.82 15.75 7.25
N GLY A 126 -5.89 14.99 6.65
CA GLY A 126 -4.51 14.86 7.12
C GLY A 126 -4.32 14.04 8.40
N LYS A 127 -5.39 13.58 9.08
CA LYS A 127 -5.26 12.78 10.30
C LYS A 127 -5.10 11.30 9.97
N ILE A 128 -4.09 10.69 10.58
CA ILE A 128 -3.87 9.26 10.54
C ILE A 128 -4.82 8.63 11.57
N ILE A 129 -5.82 7.88 11.10
CA ILE A 129 -6.79 7.21 11.97
C ILE A 129 -6.27 5.86 12.43
N VAL A 130 -5.66 5.12 11.50
CA VAL A 130 -4.99 3.84 11.75
C VAL A 130 -3.51 4.03 11.42
N PRO A 131 -2.65 4.18 12.43
CA PRO A 131 -1.21 4.27 12.24
C PRO A 131 -0.61 2.98 11.67
N TRP A 132 0.47 3.12 10.90
CA TRP A 132 1.21 2.01 10.28
C TRP A 132 1.63 0.89 11.25
N LYS A 133 1.89 1.22 12.53
CA LYS A 133 2.39 0.27 13.54
C LYS A 133 1.46 -0.93 13.73
N TYR A 134 0.16 -0.78 13.50
CA TYR A 134 -0.79 -1.88 13.62
C TYR A 134 -0.75 -2.81 12.39
N CYS A 135 -0.39 -2.29 11.22
CA CYS A 135 -0.25 -3.09 10.01
C CYS A 135 0.98 -3.99 10.08
N ILE A 136 2.10 -3.45 10.58
CA ILE A 136 3.37 -4.17 10.58
C ILE A 136 3.43 -5.32 11.59
N THR A 137 2.58 -5.33 12.62
CA THR A 137 2.49 -6.46 13.56
C THR A 137 2.25 -7.78 12.82
N CYS A 138 1.37 -7.78 11.81
CA CYS A 138 1.14 -8.95 10.97
C CYS A 138 2.02 -8.99 9.73
N HIS A 139 2.15 -7.87 9.02
CA HIS A 139 2.80 -7.81 7.70
C HIS A 139 4.35 -7.71 7.76
N TRP A 140 4.92 -7.65 8.96
CA TRP A 140 6.36 -7.50 9.19
C TRP A 140 6.88 -8.31 10.38
N GLU A 141 6.29 -8.13 11.56
CA GLU A 141 6.76 -8.68 12.84
C GLU A 141 6.34 -10.14 13.05
N GLU A 142 5.39 -10.62 12.24
CA GLU A 142 4.87 -11.99 12.23
C GLU A 142 4.05 -12.33 13.48
N ASP A 143 2.76 -12.06 13.39
CA ASP A 143 1.79 -12.47 14.41
C ASP A 143 1.34 -13.93 14.16
N GLU A 144 1.63 -14.82 15.11
CA GLU A 144 1.27 -16.25 15.04
C GLU A 144 -0.23 -16.48 14.89
N ARG A 145 -1.08 -15.53 15.30
CA ARG A 145 -2.55 -15.60 15.12
C ARG A 145 -2.95 -15.48 13.65
N TYR A 146 -2.09 -14.90 12.81
CA TYR A 146 -2.34 -14.60 11.40
C TYR A 146 -1.21 -15.10 10.49
N PRO A 147 -0.95 -16.42 10.44
CA PRO A 147 0.21 -16.99 9.74
C PRO A 147 0.13 -16.83 8.21
N THR A 148 -1.05 -16.53 7.67
CA THR A 148 -1.26 -16.29 6.24
C THR A 148 -1.05 -14.83 5.82
N ALA A 149 -0.68 -13.95 6.75
CA ALA A 149 -0.39 -12.56 6.45
C ALA A 149 0.79 -12.44 5.47
N ILE A 150 0.60 -11.64 4.41
CA ILE A 150 1.64 -11.40 3.41
C ILE A 150 2.75 -10.55 4.04
N LYS A 151 4.00 -11.01 3.99
CA LYS A 151 5.15 -10.21 4.39
C LYS A 151 5.48 -9.18 3.32
N ILE A 152 5.64 -7.93 3.72
CA ILE A 152 5.94 -6.80 2.81
C ILE A 152 7.33 -6.20 3.04
N ASN A 153 8.07 -6.76 4.00
CA ASN A 153 9.37 -6.26 4.45
C ASN A 153 10.49 -6.34 3.41
N GLU A 154 10.34 -7.21 2.42
CA GLU A 154 11.30 -7.37 1.31
C GLU A 154 10.93 -6.56 0.06
N SER A 155 9.82 -5.83 0.09
CA SER A 155 9.36 -5.05 -1.06
C SER A 155 10.21 -3.80 -1.27
N ASN A 156 10.77 -3.64 -2.46
CA ASN A 156 11.51 -2.44 -2.87
C ASN A 156 10.60 -1.21 -2.93
N LEU A 157 9.34 -1.38 -3.35
CA LEU A 157 8.28 -0.36 -3.36
C LEU A 157 8.04 0.16 -1.95
N HIS A 158 7.82 -0.74 -0.98
CA HIS A 158 7.64 -0.33 0.42
C HIS A 158 8.94 0.28 0.98
N SER A 159 10.11 -0.25 0.63
CA SER A 159 11.37 0.33 1.07
C SER A 159 11.56 1.77 0.60
N LYS A 160 11.25 2.06 -0.66
CA LYS A 160 11.33 3.43 -1.20
C LYS A 160 10.32 4.34 -0.54
N HIS A 161 9.06 3.96 -0.44
CA HIS A 161 8.00 4.88 -0.02
C HIS A 161 7.86 4.97 1.51
N TYR A 162 7.92 3.86 2.21
CA TYR A 162 7.80 3.86 3.67
C TYR A 162 9.15 4.16 4.34
N PHE A 163 10.20 3.38 4.07
CA PHE A 163 11.44 3.54 4.84
C PHE A 163 12.23 4.79 4.49
N MET A 164 12.37 5.08 3.20
CA MET A 164 13.16 6.21 2.75
C MET A 164 12.34 7.50 2.79
N GLN A 165 11.08 7.48 2.32
CA GLN A 165 10.24 8.68 2.24
C GLN A 165 9.31 8.89 3.44
N LYS A 166 9.25 7.95 4.40
CA LYS A 166 8.42 8.04 5.61
C LYS A 166 6.92 8.25 5.32
N ILE A 167 6.43 7.65 4.24
CA ILE A 167 5.02 7.74 3.85
C ILE A 167 4.21 6.69 4.63
N GLU A 168 3.18 7.14 5.33
CA GLU A 168 2.24 6.28 6.06
C GLU A 168 1.55 5.24 5.15
N CYS A 169 1.40 4.00 5.63
CA CYS A 169 0.72 2.93 4.90
C CYS A 169 -0.68 3.36 4.45
N SER A 170 -1.41 4.04 5.34
CA SER A 170 -2.80 4.50 5.12
C SER A 170 -2.96 5.53 4.01
N LYS A 171 -1.85 6.13 3.55
CA LYS A 171 -1.85 7.07 2.42
C LYS A 171 -2.06 6.33 1.11
N CYS A 172 -1.45 5.16 0.95
CA CYS A 172 -1.59 4.34 -0.25
C CYS A 172 -2.69 3.27 -0.07
N HIS A 173 -2.66 2.55 1.05
CA HIS A 173 -3.60 1.48 1.39
C HIS A 173 -4.74 2.02 2.25
N GLY A 174 -6.00 1.82 1.88
CA GLY A 174 -7.11 2.31 2.70
C GLY A 174 -7.46 3.78 2.46
N TYR A 175 -7.02 4.36 1.33
CA TYR A 175 -7.52 5.65 0.82
C TYR A 175 -9.05 5.68 0.81
N ARG A 176 -9.66 4.58 0.36
CA ARG A 176 -11.06 4.29 0.62
C ARG A 176 -11.17 3.50 1.90
N VAL A 177 -12.03 3.97 2.79
CA VAL A 177 -12.22 3.43 4.14
C VAL A 177 -12.46 1.92 4.07
N HIS A 178 -11.58 1.14 4.74
CA HIS A 178 -11.56 -0.33 4.78
C HIS A 178 -11.45 -1.06 3.43
N LYS A 179 -10.99 -0.37 2.36
CA LYS A 179 -10.54 -0.99 1.12
C LYS A 179 -9.02 -0.89 1.04
N PHE A 180 -8.34 -1.97 1.42
CA PHE A 180 -6.88 -1.99 1.61
C PHE A 180 -6.08 -2.22 0.33
N SER A 181 -6.72 -2.61 -0.77
CA SER A 181 -6.08 -2.69 -2.08
C SER A 181 -5.69 -1.30 -2.57
N LEU A 182 -4.51 -1.18 -3.18
CA LEU A 182 -4.07 0.04 -3.84
C LEU A 182 -5.02 0.43 -4.98
N GLU A 183 -5.32 1.71 -5.11
CA GLU A 183 -5.95 2.26 -6.32
C GLU A 183 -4.88 2.94 -7.17
N GLU A 184 -4.83 2.57 -8.44
CA GLU A 184 -3.71 2.83 -9.36
C GLU A 184 -3.46 4.31 -9.60
N ARG A 185 -4.53 5.11 -9.57
CA ARG A 185 -4.48 6.56 -9.80
C ARG A 185 -3.87 7.34 -8.63
N TYR A 186 -3.74 6.71 -7.45
CA TYR A 186 -3.17 7.38 -6.29
C TYR A 186 -1.68 7.74 -6.48
N CYS A 187 -0.96 7.00 -7.32
CA CYS A 187 0.44 7.29 -7.60
C CYS A 187 0.65 8.75 -8.06
N LEU A 188 -0.32 9.33 -8.77
CA LEU A 188 -0.26 10.69 -9.32
C LEU A 188 -0.46 11.80 -8.27
N GLU A 189 -0.96 11.49 -7.07
CA GLU A 189 -1.04 12.48 -5.98
C GLU A 189 0.35 13.03 -5.63
N CYS A 190 1.36 12.15 -5.68
CA CYS A 190 2.76 12.48 -5.46
C CYS A 190 3.55 12.59 -6.78
N HIS A 191 3.37 11.65 -7.71
CA HIS A 191 4.08 11.60 -9.00
C HIS A 191 3.36 12.42 -10.08
N LYS A 192 3.22 13.72 -9.84
CA LYS A 192 2.54 14.64 -10.76
C LYS A 192 3.25 14.70 -12.11
N GLY A 193 2.47 14.71 -13.20
CA GLY A 193 3.03 14.74 -14.56
C GLY A 193 3.66 13.42 -15.02
N LYS A 194 3.30 12.31 -14.37
CA LYS A 194 3.77 10.94 -14.71
C LYS A 194 2.64 10.06 -15.21
N GLU A 195 1.66 10.66 -15.87
CA GLU A 195 0.64 9.95 -16.62
C GLU A 195 1.30 9.03 -17.65
N VAL A 196 0.62 7.93 -17.98
CA VAL A 196 1.09 7.03 -19.04
C VAL A 196 0.52 7.51 -20.36
N HIS A 197 1.38 7.59 -21.37
CA HIS A 197 1.01 7.93 -22.73
C HIS A 197 1.22 6.73 -23.65
N GLY A 198 0.66 6.83 -24.85
CA GLY A 198 0.78 5.81 -25.90
C GLY A 198 -0.53 5.10 -26.17
N GLU A 199 -0.74 4.76 -27.43
CA GLU A 199 -1.94 4.05 -27.87
C GLU A 199 -2.10 2.72 -27.13
N GLY A 200 -3.22 2.55 -26.44
CA GLY A 200 -3.50 1.38 -25.59
C GLY A 200 -2.76 1.35 -24.25
N MET A 201 -1.87 2.30 -23.95
CA MET A 201 -1.13 2.35 -22.68
C MET A 201 -1.70 3.36 -21.67
N VAL A 202 -2.53 4.31 -22.11
CA VAL A 202 -3.03 5.42 -21.27
C VAL A 202 -3.72 4.95 -19.99
N ASP A 203 -4.49 3.87 -20.07
CA ASP A 203 -5.23 3.32 -18.93
C ASP A 203 -4.45 2.24 -18.17
N LEU A 204 -3.17 2.02 -18.50
CA LEU A 204 -2.38 1.03 -17.80
C LEU A 204 -2.06 1.49 -16.37
N PRO A 205 -2.28 0.61 -15.37
CA PRO A 205 -1.82 0.83 -14.01
C PRO A 205 -0.31 1.08 -13.96
N CYS A 206 0.18 1.93 -13.06
CA CYS A 206 1.63 2.16 -12.90
C CYS A 206 2.40 0.85 -12.62
N LEU A 207 1.77 -0.06 -11.88
CA LEU A 207 2.31 -1.39 -11.53
C LEU A 207 2.39 -2.35 -12.72
N ASN A 208 1.80 -2.01 -13.87
CA ASN A 208 2.09 -2.72 -15.13
C ASN A 208 3.48 -2.46 -15.67
N CYS A 209 4.23 -1.53 -15.08
CA CYS A 209 5.60 -1.21 -15.46
C CYS A 209 6.53 -1.16 -14.24
N HIS A 210 6.13 -0.48 -13.17
CA HIS A 210 6.94 -0.24 -11.98
C HIS A 210 6.64 -1.26 -10.89
N THR A 211 7.57 -2.19 -10.63
CA THR A 211 7.36 -3.25 -9.63
C THR A 211 8.67 -3.62 -8.95
N ASP A 212 8.56 -4.45 -7.90
CA ASP A 212 9.69 -5.00 -7.16
C ASP A 212 10.59 -5.95 -7.98
N ARG A 213 10.22 -6.24 -9.24
CA ARG A 213 10.99 -7.07 -10.16
C ARG A 213 12.36 -6.48 -10.52
N THR A 214 12.57 -5.18 -10.29
CA THR A 214 13.86 -4.54 -10.49
C THR A 214 14.25 -3.72 -9.25
N PRO A 215 15.54 -3.68 -8.87
CA PRO A 215 15.99 -2.89 -7.70
C PRO A 215 15.74 -1.38 -7.84
N THR A 216 15.69 -0.88 -9.07
CA THR A 216 15.47 0.55 -9.37
C THR A 216 14.00 0.92 -9.54
N LEU A 217 13.09 -0.07 -9.52
CA LEU A 217 11.67 0.06 -9.87
C LEU A 217 11.42 0.52 -11.32
N LEU A 218 12.46 0.66 -12.14
CA LEU A 218 12.31 0.90 -13.58
C LEU A 218 11.85 -0.39 -14.28
N PRO A 219 11.01 -0.29 -15.34
CA PRO A 219 10.41 -1.47 -15.94
C PRO A 219 11.47 -2.40 -16.57
N GLY A 220 11.47 -3.65 -16.13
CA GLY A 220 12.24 -4.70 -16.80
C GLY A 220 11.68 -5.02 -18.20
N PRO A 221 12.45 -5.65 -19.11
CA PRO A 221 12.01 -5.93 -20.48
C PRO A 221 10.76 -6.82 -20.52
N MET A 222 10.66 -7.76 -19.58
CA MET A 222 9.55 -8.69 -19.46
C MET A 222 8.20 -7.98 -19.27
N LYS A 223 8.17 -6.83 -18.59
CA LYS A 223 6.94 -6.03 -18.40
C LYS A 223 6.36 -5.58 -19.73
N CYS A 224 7.19 -5.09 -20.65
CA CYS A 224 6.78 -4.71 -21.99
C CYS A 224 6.43 -5.94 -22.83
N LEU A 225 7.27 -6.98 -22.76
CA LEU A 225 7.09 -8.22 -23.50
C LEU A 225 5.86 -9.02 -23.05
N PHE A 226 5.28 -8.73 -21.89
CA PHE A 226 4.02 -9.35 -21.48
C PHE A 226 2.93 -9.13 -22.54
N CYS A 227 2.81 -7.90 -23.04
CA CYS A 227 1.90 -7.56 -24.13
C CYS A 227 2.56 -7.69 -25.51
N HIS A 228 3.83 -7.32 -25.66
CA HIS A 228 4.50 -7.23 -26.97
C HIS A 228 5.21 -8.52 -27.42
N GLY A 229 5.46 -9.44 -26.51
CA GLY A 229 6.15 -10.72 -26.74
C GLY A 229 5.19 -11.90 -26.88
N ASP A 230 5.76 -13.09 -26.85
CA ASP A 230 5.06 -14.36 -27.02
C ASP A 230 4.45 -14.92 -25.72
N ASP A 231 3.78 -16.07 -25.83
CA ASP A 231 3.12 -16.75 -24.70
C ASP A 231 4.10 -17.26 -23.65
N SER A 232 5.35 -17.54 -24.00
CA SER A 232 6.33 -18.07 -23.05
C SER A 232 6.66 -17.05 -21.97
N VAL A 233 6.79 -15.77 -22.37
CA VAL A 233 6.98 -14.63 -21.47
C VAL A 233 5.80 -14.53 -20.50
N ARG A 234 4.56 -14.57 -21.00
CA ARG A 234 3.36 -14.48 -20.16
C ARG A 234 3.28 -15.62 -19.15
N ARG A 235 3.50 -16.86 -19.60
CA ARG A 235 3.49 -18.05 -18.71
C ARG A 235 4.52 -17.94 -17.61
N GLN A 236 5.75 -17.53 -17.94
CA GLN A 236 6.79 -17.33 -16.95
C GLN A 236 6.39 -16.27 -15.92
N MET A 237 5.94 -15.10 -16.37
CA MET A 237 5.61 -14.00 -15.47
C MET A 237 4.42 -14.32 -14.57
N ILE A 238 3.38 -14.99 -15.10
CA ILE A 238 2.21 -15.42 -14.33
C ILE A 238 2.64 -16.45 -13.27
N HIS A 239 3.53 -17.38 -13.60
CA HIS A 239 4.03 -18.38 -12.64
C HIS A 239 4.71 -17.73 -11.43
N GLU A 240 5.50 -16.67 -11.65
CA GLU A 240 6.17 -15.92 -10.57
C GLU A 240 5.18 -15.22 -9.61
N SER A 241 3.90 -15.09 -9.99
CA SER A 241 2.79 -14.69 -9.10
C SER A 241 3.00 -13.37 -8.34
N THR A 242 3.79 -12.45 -8.90
CA THR A 242 4.05 -11.13 -8.34
C THR A 242 2.81 -10.22 -8.42
N LEU A 243 2.82 -9.11 -7.66
CA LEU A 243 1.70 -8.17 -7.55
C LEU A 243 1.11 -7.75 -8.93
N ASP A 244 1.99 -7.47 -9.88
CA ASP A 244 1.62 -6.97 -11.21
C ASP A 244 0.88 -7.96 -12.10
N VAL A 245 1.08 -9.26 -11.90
CA VAL A 245 0.31 -10.29 -12.63
C VAL A 245 -0.85 -10.82 -11.80
N LYS A 246 -0.74 -10.79 -10.47
CA LYS A 246 -1.80 -11.26 -9.57
C LYS A 246 -3.00 -10.30 -9.53
N HIS A 247 -2.75 -8.99 -9.56
CA HIS A 247 -3.78 -7.97 -9.36
C HIS A 247 -3.92 -6.99 -10.53
N PHE A 248 -2.88 -6.85 -11.36
CA PHE A 248 -2.82 -5.82 -12.42
C PHE A 248 -2.56 -6.43 -13.80
N GLN A 249 -3.00 -7.66 -14.04
CA GLN A 249 -2.79 -8.30 -15.33
C GLN A 249 -3.56 -7.56 -16.44
N PRO A 250 -2.89 -7.18 -17.55
CA PRO A 250 -3.57 -6.65 -18.73
C PRO A 250 -4.65 -7.61 -19.26
N SER A 251 -5.78 -7.07 -19.72
CA SER A 251 -6.83 -7.84 -20.39
C SER A 251 -6.31 -8.54 -21.65
N GLU A 252 -6.90 -9.69 -21.99
CA GLU A 252 -6.60 -10.42 -23.23
C GLU A 252 -6.83 -9.57 -24.48
N GLU A 253 -7.87 -8.73 -24.49
CA GLU A 253 -8.16 -7.81 -25.59
C GLU A 253 -7.01 -6.82 -25.80
N LEU A 254 -6.46 -6.28 -24.72
CA LEU A 254 -5.33 -5.36 -24.77
C LEU A 254 -4.06 -6.07 -25.26
N ILE A 255 -3.80 -7.29 -24.77
CA ILE A 255 -2.67 -8.11 -25.21
C ILE A 255 -2.77 -8.41 -26.70
N LYS A 256 -3.96 -8.72 -27.22
CA LYS A 256 -4.17 -9.00 -28.66
C LYS A 256 -3.98 -7.76 -29.53
N LYS A 257 -4.42 -6.59 -29.07
CA LYS A 257 -4.25 -5.31 -29.77
C LYS A 257 -2.79 -4.83 -29.80
N ALA A 258 -1.98 -5.24 -28.82
CA ALA A 258 -0.59 -4.80 -28.73
C ALA A 258 0.24 -5.29 -29.93
N THR A 259 1.02 -4.37 -30.53
CA THR A 259 1.94 -4.69 -31.63
C THR A 259 2.98 -5.70 -31.17
N LYS A 260 3.05 -6.86 -31.83
CA LYS A 260 4.04 -7.89 -31.48
C LYS A 260 5.41 -7.51 -32.02
N ILE A 261 6.43 -7.63 -31.17
CA ILE A 261 7.80 -7.29 -31.50
C ILE A 261 8.68 -8.54 -31.48
N ASN A 262 9.63 -8.60 -32.39
CA ASN A 262 10.71 -9.57 -32.35
C ASN A 262 11.96 -8.89 -31.81
N ARG A 263 12.51 -9.41 -30.71
CA ARG A 263 13.77 -8.95 -30.10
C ARG A 263 14.75 -10.13 -30.05
N PRO A 264 15.54 -10.34 -31.12
CA PRO A 264 16.51 -11.43 -31.18
C PRO A 264 17.51 -11.34 -30.03
N GLN A 265 17.89 -12.50 -29.47
CA GLN A 265 18.87 -12.54 -28.38
C GLN A 265 20.24 -12.01 -28.79
N ASP A 266 20.59 -12.05 -30.08
CA ASP A 266 21.85 -11.58 -30.63
C ASP A 266 21.79 -10.14 -31.19
N ALA A 267 20.67 -9.44 -30.97
CA ALA A 267 20.52 -8.06 -31.42
C ALA A 267 21.61 -7.15 -30.82
N PRO A 268 22.18 -6.21 -31.60
CA PRO A 268 23.26 -5.34 -31.15
C PRO A 268 22.84 -4.39 -30.02
N MET A 269 21.57 -4.01 -29.95
CA MET A 269 21.02 -3.07 -28.97
C MET A 269 20.18 -3.80 -27.91
N LYS A 270 20.82 -4.55 -27.02
CA LYS A 270 20.17 -5.29 -25.91
C LYS A 270 19.78 -4.42 -24.71
N PHE A 271 19.53 -3.13 -24.96
CA PHE A 271 19.13 -2.16 -23.95
C PHE A 271 17.82 -2.56 -23.24
N PHE A 272 17.62 -2.00 -22.05
CA PHE A 272 16.31 -2.00 -21.43
C PHE A 272 15.37 -1.11 -22.25
N CYS A 273 14.10 -1.51 -22.35
CA CYS A 273 13.11 -0.81 -23.16
C CYS A 273 13.00 0.68 -22.79
N TYR A 274 13.06 1.00 -21.49
CA TYR A 274 12.96 2.37 -20.99
C TYR A 274 14.12 3.29 -21.39
N GLN A 275 15.22 2.77 -21.94
CA GLN A 275 16.33 3.60 -22.40
C GLN A 275 15.94 4.38 -23.66
N CYS A 276 15.03 3.83 -24.47
CA CYS A 276 14.52 4.48 -25.68
C CYS A 276 13.04 4.86 -25.56
N HIS A 277 12.24 4.01 -24.93
CA HIS A 277 10.80 4.25 -24.76
C HIS A 277 10.53 5.00 -23.46
N LYS A 278 9.88 6.16 -23.53
CA LYS A 278 9.52 6.97 -22.36
C LYS A 278 8.01 7.16 -22.26
N PRO A 279 7.27 6.22 -21.62
CA PRO A 279 5.81 6.30 -21.56
C PRO A 279 5.24 7.54 -20.87
N HIS A 280 6.00 8.22 -20.01
CA HIS A 280 5.58 9.48 -19.36
C HIS A 280 5.87 10.73 -20.19
N GLU A 281 6.54 10.56 -21.32
CA GLU A 281 6.95 11.66 -22.20
C GLU A 281 6.75 11.17 -23.63
N LYS A 282 7.84 10.81 -24.32
CA LYS A 282 7.80 10.30 -25.68
C LYS A 282 7.92 8.77 -25.72
N VAL A 283 6.79 8.11 -25.94
CA VAL A 283 6.69 6.62 -25.95
C VAL A 283 7.58 6.00 -27.01
N ARG A 284 7.64 6.58 -28.22
CA ARG A 284 8.45 6.06 -29.32
C ARG A 284 9.70 6.91 -29.52
N PRO A 285 10.89 6.29 -29.65
CA PRO A 285 12.11 7.04 -29.92
C PRO A 285 12.03 7.75 -31.27
N ASP A 286 12.79 8.82 -31.39
CA ASP A 286 12.98 9.56 -32.64
C ASP A 286 14.46 9.59 -33.04
N TYR A 287 14.75 10.31 -34.12
CA TYR A 287 16.11 10.52 -34.60
C TYR A 287 17.08 11.01 -33.51
N GLY A 288 16.66 11.98 -32.68
CA GLY A 288 17.49 12.51 -31.60
C GLY A 288 17.85 11.47 -30.55
N THR A 289 16.91 10.56 -30.26
CA THR A 289 17.12 9.45 -29.32
C THR A 289 18.21 8.48 -29.80
N CYS A 290 18.29 8.22 -31.11
CA CYS A 290 19.34 7.38 -31.68
C CYS A 290 20.71 8.09 -31.62
N MET A 291 20.73 9.36 -31.98
CA MET A 291 21.95 10.15 -32.11
C MET A 291 22.62 10.47 -30.78
N SER A 292 21.91 10.38 -29.65
CA SER A 292 22.52 10.55 -28.32
C SER A 292 23.62 9.54 -28.02
N CYS A 293 23.53 8.34 -28.61
CA CYS A 293 24.53 7.28 -28.48
C CYS A 293 25.31 7.01 -29.77
N HIS A 294 24.72 7.32 -30.94
CA HIS A 294 25.32 7.08 -32.25
C HIS A 294 25.64 8.39 -33.03
N PRO A 295 26.36 9.36 -32.45
CA PRO A 295 26.53 10.68 -33.05
C PRO A 295 27.26 10.66 -34.40
N GLN A 296 28.10 9.65 -34.65
CA GLN A 296 28.91 9.56 -35.86
C GLN A 296 28.33 8.66 -36.95
N VAL A 297 27.21 7.96 -36.71
CA VAL A 297 26.70 6.95 -37.66
C VAL A 297 26.32 7.56 -39.01
N VAL A 298 25.86 8.81 -39.02
CA VAL A 298 25.51 9.54 -40.24
C VAL A 298 26.73 9.75 -41.15
N ASN A 299 27.94 9.80 -40.59
CA ASN A 299 29.17 9.99 -41.34
C ASN A 299 29.74 8.69 -41.91
N VAL A 300 29.12 7.54 -41.61
CA VAL A 300 29.59 6.23 -42.09
C VAL A 300 28.93 5.89 -43.43
N GLY A 301 29.77 5.55 -44.42
CA GLY A 301 29.34 5.16 -45.75
C GLY A 301 28.48 6.24 -46.42
N ARG A 302 27.26 5.87 -46.83
CA ARG A 302 26.32 6.78 -47.50
C ARG A 302 25.14 7.21 -46.63
N HIS A 303 25.20 7.02 -45.30
CA HIS A 303 24.08 7.45 -44.43
C HIS A 303 23.78 8.93 -44.56
N LYS A 304 24.80 9.80 -44.61
CA LYS A 304 24.62 11.25 -44.80
C LYS A 304 23.73 11.58 -46.01
N LEU A 305 23.96 10.93 -47.14
CA LEU A 305 23.16 11.12 -48.35
C LEU A 305 21.69 10.72 -48.11
N HIS A 306 21.47 9.52 -47.57
CA HIS A 306 20.10 9.00 -47.37
C HIS A 306 19.32 9.79 -46.32
N ILE A 307 19.97 10.20 -45.23
CA ILE A 307 19.30 10.90 -44.12
C ILE A 307 19.17 12.39 -44.41
N GLN A 308 20.24 13.07 -44.83
CA GLN A 308 20.24 14.54 -44.95
C GLN A 308 19.80 15.04 -46.33
N THR A 309 20.13 14.31 -47.41
CA THR A 309 19.78 14.74 -48.77
C THR A 309 18.44 14.17 -49.21
N VAL A 310 18.22 12.88 -48.98
CA VAL A 310 16.96 12.21 -49.36
C VAL A 310 15.87 12.35 -48.29
N GLY A 311 16.24 12.60 -47.03
CA GLY A 311 15.28 12.77 -45.94
C GLY A 311 14.68 11.46 -45.41
N LEU A 312 15.36 10.32 -45.59
CA LEU A 312 14.91 9.04 -45.06
C LEU A 312 15.11 8.96 -43.54
N GLU A 313 14.17 8.32 -42.85
CA GLU A 313 14.35 7.95 -41.45
C GLU A 313 15.14 6.64 -41.31
N CYS A 314 15.90 6.52 -40.22
CA CYS A 314 16.70 5.32 -39.94
C CYS A 314 15.87 4.03 -39.99
N VAL A 315 14.64 4.09 -39.49
CA VAL A 315 13.72 2.94 -39.38
C VAL A 315 13.18 2.46 -40.74
N LYS A 316 13.33 3.25 -41.81
CA LYS A 316 12.97 2.80 -43.16
C LYS A 316 13.86 1.64 -43.60
N CYS A 317 15.12 1.61 -43.17
CA CYS A 317 16.05 0.52 -43.47
C CYS A 317 16.25 -0.39 -42.25
N HIS A 318 16.43 0.18 -41.06
CA HIS A 318 16.69 -0.58 -39.84
C HIS A 318 15.40 -0.94 -39.12
N LYS A 319 15.05 -2.23 -39.15
CA LYS A 319 13.92 -2.72 -38.35
C LYS A 319 14.23 -2.51 -36.85
N PRO A 320 13.32 -1.86 -36.09
CA PRO A 320 13.51 -1.69 -34.66
C PRO A 320 13.72 -3.02 -33.94
N HIS A 321 14.49 -2.99 -32.84
CA HIS A 321 14.87 -4.15 -32.01
C HIS A 321 15.82 -5.17 -32.66
N THR A 322 15.87 -5.30 -33.99
CA THR A 322 16.90 -6.11 -34.67
C THR A 322 18.08 -5.26 -35.14
N TRP A 323 17.83 -4.05 -35.62
CA TRP A 323 18.78 -3.03 -36.07
C TRP A 323 19.84 -3.51 -37.09
N ARG A 324 19.63 -4.67 -37.69
CA ARG A 324 20.47 -5.23 -38.76
C ARG A 324 19.73 -5.20 -40.08
N VAL A 325 20.44 -4.80 -41.13
CA VAL A 325 20.01 -4.92 -42.53
C VAL A 325 20.83 -6.04 -43.15
N THR A 326 20.19 -7.14 -43.52
CA THR A 326 20.90 -8.24 -44.20
C THR A 326 21.08 -7.92 -45.68
N ILE A 327 21.99 -8.63 -46.36
CA ILE A 327 22.12 -8.53 -47.83
C ILE A 327 20.79 -8.83 -48.52
N LYS A 328 20.02 -9.80 -47.98
CA LYS A 328 18.69 -10.13 -48.48
C LYS A 328 17.73 -8.94 -48.34
N ASP A 329 17.72 -8.28 -47.19
CA ASP A 329 16.91 -7.08 -46.96
C ASP A 329 17.35 -5.92 -47.88
N ALA A 330 18.65 -5.70 -48.07
CA ALA A 330 19.17 -4.64 -48.93
C ALA A 330 18.78 -4.85 -50.41
N LYS A 331 18.77 -6.10 -50.89
CA LYS A 331 18.34 -6.43 -52.27
C LYS A 331 16.87 -6.12 -52.54
N THR A 332 16.04 -6.00 -51.50
CA THR A 332 14.62 -5.63 -51.64
C THR A 332 14.37 -4.18 -51.28
N LEU A 333 14.88 -3.69 -50.15
CA LEU A 333 14.64 -2.33 -49.66
C LEU A 333 15.32 -1.26 -50.51
N CYS A 334 16.58 -1.45 -50.88
CA CYS A 334 17.33 -0.44 -51.62
C CYS A 334 16.83 -0.30 -53.06
N THR A 335 16.33 -1.42 -53.62
CA THR A 335 15.81 -1.50 -54.99
C THR A 335 14.46 -0.83 -55.18
N GLU A 336 13.80 -0.39 -54.10
CA GLU A 336 12.60 0.45 -54.17
C GLU A 336 12.87 1.82 -54.82
N CYS A 337 14.11 2.33 -54.73
CA CYS A 337 14.47 3.67 -55.21
C CYS A 337 15.56 3.67 -56.29
N HIS A 338 16.55 2.77 -56.20
CA HIS A 338 17.68 2.71 -57.15
C HIS A 338 18.19 1.27 -57.32
N GLY A 339 18.89 0.98 -58.41
CA GLY A 339 19.49 -0.36 -58.61
C GLY A 339 20.38 -0.80 -57.44
N TYR A 340 20.40 -2.11 -57.13
CA TYR A 340 21.17 -2.64 -56.00
C TYR A 340 22.65 -2.30 -56.15
N LYS A 341 23.23 -1.72 -55.09
CA LYS A 341 24.67 -1.49 -54.97
C LYS A 341 25.14 -2.15 -53.68
N ASP A 342 26.23 -2.89 -53.75
CA ASP A 342 26.77 -3.61 -52.60
C ASP A 342 27.31 -2.60 -51.55
N PRO A 343 26.77 -2.58 -50.31
CA PRO A 343 27.24 -1.74 -49.22
C PRO A 343 28.75 -1.72 -49.03
N MET A 344 29.42 -2.85 -49.25
CA MET A 344 30.87 -2.95 -49.07
C MET A 344 31.65 -2.07 -50.03
N THR A 345 31.08 -1.72 -51.19
CA THR A 345 31.74 -0.88 -52.20
C THR A 345 31.84 0.60 -51.81
N PHE A 346 31.19 1.01 -50.71
CA PHE A 346 31.23 2.40 -50.21
C PHE A 346 31.49 2.49 -48.70
N ILE A 347 31.79 1.36 -48.06
CA ILE A 347 32.29 1.30 -46.68
C ILE A 347 33.82 1.04 -46.68
N GLY A 348 34.40 0.70 -47.85
CA GLY A 348 35.85 0.64 -48.08
C GLY A 348 36.38 1.92 -48.74
N GLY A 349 37.14 2.70 -47.94
CA GLY A 349 37.84 3.93 -48.28
C GLY A 349 38.43 4.54 -47.02
#